data_AF-A0A674K7K8-F1
#
_entry.id   AF-A0A674K7K8-F1
#
_cell.length_a   1.000
_cell.length_b   1.000
_cell.length_c   1.000
_cell.angle_alpha   90.00
_cell.angle_beta   90.00
_cell.angle_gamma   90.00
#
_symmetry.space_group_name_H-M   'P 1'
#
loop_
_entity.id
_entity.type
_entity.pdbx_description
1 polymer ?
#
loop_
_entity_poly.entity_id
_entity_poly.type
_entity_poly.pdbx_seq_one_letter_code
_entity_poly.pdbx_strand_id
1 'polypeptide(L)'
;LEPEWIKRMGNASRPFRRIAYFLCLLCMLLLTEGKKSVKPKCPAWCTCTKDNALCENARSIPTSVPPDVISLSFVRSAFTKIPEGSFLLTPSLQLLSLANNNLQTLPKDIFKGLDSLTNVDLRGNTFNCDCKLKWLVEWLGSTNATVEDIFCESPPEYKKRKINSLSPKEFDCIITEFAVYESLPYQSLSVDTFSYMNDEHVVIAQPFTGKCIFLEWDHVEGSFRNYDNITGMNNACQITLHYLI
;
A
#
# COMPACT_ATOMS: atom_id res chain seq x y z
N LEU A 1 21.54 -56.53 68.62
CA LEU A 1 22.27 -56.64 67.34
C LEU A 1 21.25 -56.44 66.23
N GLU A 2 21.09 -55.19 65.82
CA GLU A 2 20.12 -54.73 64.83
C GLU A 2 20.83 -54.66 63.47
N PRO A 3 20.27 -55.20 62.38
CA PRO A 3 21.00 -55.26 61.12
C PRO A 3 20.98 -53.90 60.39
N GLU A 4 22.18 -53.47 59.99
CA GLU A 4 22.57 -52.18 59.38
C GLU A 4 21.97 -51.81 58.00
N TRP A 5 20.81 -52.36 57.61
CA TRP A 5 20.19 -52.02 56.32
C TRP A 5 19.03 -51.01 56.42
N ILE A 6 18.53 -50.72 57.62
CA ILE A 6 17.37 -49.81 57.81
C ILE A 6 17.75 -48.32 57.80
N LYS A 7 19.04 -47.96 57.83
CA LYS A 7 19.48 -46.55 57.74
C LYS A 7 19.67 -46.00 56.32
N ARG A 8 19.33 -46.77 55.27
CA ARG A 8 19.39 -46.34 53.86
C ARG A 8 18.04 -46.07 53.20
N MET A 9 16.95 -45.93 53.97
CA MET A 9 15.69 -45.38 53.46
C MET A 9 15.59 -43.87 53.68
N GLY A 10 16.66 -43.16 53.32
CA GLY A 10 16.68 -41.71 53.26
C GLY A 10 16.68 -41.27 51.80
N ASN A 11 15.55 -40.73 51.34
CA ASN A 11 15.52 -39.67 50.33
C ASN A 11 15.62 -40.07 48.83
N ALA A 12 15.10 -41.23 48.42
CA ALA A 12 14.99 -41.57 46.98
C ALA A 12 13.75 -40.97 46.26
N SER A 13 12.95 -40.12 46.92
CA SER A 13 11.69 -39.58 46.36
C SER A 13 11.77 -38.12 45.88
N ARG A 14 12.86 -37.41 46.16
CA ARG A 14 13.04 -36.00 45.77
C ARG A 14 13.55 -35.77 44.32
N PRO A 15 14.46 -36.57 43.73
CA PRO A 15 14.97 -36.29 42.39
C PRO A 15 13.94 -36.67 41.32
N PHE A 16 13.19 -37.76 41.51
CA PHE A 16 12.16 -38.20 40.56
C PHE A 16 11.04 -37.17 40.39
N ARG A 17 10.61 -36.53 41.49
CA ARG A 17 9.55 -35.52 41.45
C ARG A 17 10.00 -34.26 40.70
N ARG A 18 11.24 -33.80 40.94
CA ARG A 18 11.82 -32.66 40.21
C ARG A 18 12.04 -32.96 38.73
N ILE A 19 12.53 -34.15 38.40
CA ILE A 19 12.72 -34.59 37.01
C ILE A 19 11.36 -34.68 36.29
N ALA A 20 10.32 -35.18 36.95
CA ALA A 20 8.97 -35.19 36.40
C ALA A 20 8.41 -33.76 36.18
N TYR A 21 8.65 -32.83 37.12
CA TYR A 21 8.29 -31.42 36.94
C TYR A 21 9.07 -30.76 35.79
N PHE A 22 10.37 -31.03 35.65
CA PHE A 22 11.18 -30.52 34.55
C PHE A 22 10.76 -31.11 33.21
N LEU A 23 10.50 -32.41 33.12
CA LEU A 23 9.97 -33.07 31.92
C LEU A 23 8.57 -32.55 31.56
N CYS A 24 7.72 -32.26 32.56
CA CYS A 24 6.40 -31.68 32.34
C CYS A 24 6.49 -30.22 31.88
N LEU A 25 7.36 -29.40 32.48
CA LEU A 25 7.64 -28.03 32.01
C LEU A 25 8.25 -28.01 30.61
N LEU A 26 9.16 -28.92 30.30
CA LEU A 26 9.75 -29.08 28.95
C LEU A 26 8.67 -29.52 27.95
N CYS A 27 7.76 -30.41 28.36
CA CYS A 27 6.62 -30.82 27.54
C CYS A 27 5.63 -29.67 27.31
N MET A 28 5.33 -28.85 28.35
CA MET A 28 4.50 -27.65 28.22
C MET A 28 5.17 -26.56 27.37
N LEU A 29 6.50 -26.46 27.37
CA LEU A 29 7.27 -25.57 26.47
C LEU A 29 7.32 -26.10 25.03
N LEU A 30 7.31 -27.42 24.83
CA LEU A 30 7.26 -28.06 23.50
C LEU A 30 5.82 -28.12 22.93
N LEU A 31 4.80 -27.91 23.78
CA LEU A 31 3.40 -27.77 23.40
C LEU A 31 3.00 -26.29 23.26
N THR A 32 3.92 -25.41 22.88
CA THR A 32 3.49 -24.16 22.24
C THR A 32 2.77 -24.57 20.97
N GLU A 33 1.44 -24.54 21.05
CA GLU A 33 0.50 -24.79 19.99
C GLU A 33 1.06 -24.16 18.71
N GLY A 34 1.48 -25.00 17.77
CA GLY A 34 1.56 -24.58 16.39
C GLY A 34 0.17 -24.03 16.08
N LYS A 35 0.06 -22.69 15.98
CA LYS A 35 -1.17 -22.02 15.59
C LYS A 35 -1.67 -22.79 14.38
N LYS A 36 -2.78 -23.54 14.53
CA LYS A 36 -3.41 -24.21 13.39
C LYS A 36 -3.70 -23.11 12.41
N SER A 37 -2.87 -23.03 11.36
CA SER A 37 -3.11 -22.16 10.22
C SER A 37 -4.49 -22.53 9.73
N VAL A 38 -5.46 -21.65 9.97
CA VAL A 38 -6.80 -21.79 9.40
C VAL A 38 -6.57 -21.61 7.91
N LYS A 39 -6.41 -22.73 7.20
CA LYS A 39 -6.22 -22.70 5.75
C LYS A 39 -7.38 -21.90 5.15
N PRO A 40 -7.10 -20.86 4.34
CA PRO A 40 -8.16 -20.06 3.75
C PRO A 40 -9.10 -20.97 2.98
N LYS A 41 -10.40 -20.81 3.22
CA LYS A 41 -11.42 -21.53 2.45
C LYS A 41 -11.52 -20.88 1.08
N CYS A 42 -11.62 -21.72 0.05
CA CYS A 42 -11.82 -21.24 -1.31
C CYS A 42 -13.06 -20.31 -1.39
N PRO A 43 -12.94 -19.15 -2.04
CA PRO A 43 -14.08 -18.24 -2.23
C PRO A 43 -15.25 -18.93 -2.96
N ALA A 44 -16.48 -18.54 -2.65
CA ALA A 44 -17.69 -19.18 -3.21
C ALA A 44 -17.81 -19.10 -4.74
N TRP A 45 -17.18 -18.09 -5.36
CA TRP A 45 -17.16 -17.83 -6.79
C TRP A 45 -15.83 -18.22 -7.43
N CYS A 46 -15.03 -19.03 -6.73
CA CYS A 46 -13.81 -19.62 -7.25
C CYS A 46 -13.84 -21.14 -7.09
N THR A 47 -13.19 -21.82 -8.04
CA THR A 47 -12.87 -23.24 -7.98
C THR A 47 -11.39 -23.36 -7.67
N CYS A 48 -11.06 -23.81 -6.46
CA CYS A 48 -9.68 -23.97 -6.02
C CYS A 48 -9.27 -25.45 -6.03
N THR A 49 -8.06 -25.69 -6.50
CA THR A 49 -7.32 -26.92 -6.37
C THR A 49 -6.13 -26.69 -5.43
N LYS A 50 -5.20 -27.64 -5.34
CA LYS A 50 -3.99 -27.46 -4.54
C LYS A 50 -3.13 -26.30 -5.06
N ASP A 51 -2.98 -26.21 -6.38
CA ASP A 51 -2.02 -25.31 -7.02
C ASP A 51 -2.70 -24.19 -7.83
N ASN A 52 -3.98 -24.33 -8.16
CA ASN A 52 -4.69 -23.39 -9.03
C ASN A 52 -5.99 -22.88 -8.40
N ALA A 53 -6.32 -21.61 -8.61
CA ALA A 53 -7.61 -21.02 -8.31
C ALA A 53 -8.18 -20.34 -9.56
N LEU A 54 -9.37 -20.80 -9.99
CA LEU A 54 -10.12 -20.20 -11.10
C LEU A 54 -11.35 -19.50 -10.55
N CYS A 55 -11.43 -18.19 -10.72
CA CYS A 55 -12.53 -17.35 -10.25
C CYS A 55 -13.37 -16.87 -11.43
N GLU A 56 -14.68 -17.10 -11.36
CA GLU A 56 -15.63 -16.71 -12.40
C GLU A 56 -16.69 -15.77 -11.85
N ASN A 57 -17.09 -14.75 -12.64
CA ASN A 57 -18.09 -13.76 -12.23
C ASN A 57 -17.76 -13.07 -10.88
N ALA A 58 -16.48 -12.88 -10.62
CA ALA A 58 -15.97 -12.21 -9.43
C ALA A 58 -16.43 -10.75 -9.37
N ARG A 59 -16.95 -10.30 -8.22
CA ARG A 59 -17.35 -8.89 -8.01
C ARG A 59 -16.23 -8.02 -7.45
N SER A 60 -15.24 -8.64 -6.83
CA SER A 60 -14.05 -8.02 -6.25
C SER A 60 -12.93 -9.05 -6.24
N ILE A 61 -11.70 -8.69 -5.86
CA ILE A 61 -10.63 -9.68 -5.64
C ILE A 61 -10.85 -10.37 -4.29
N PRO A 62 -10.73 -11.72 -4.18
CA PRO A 62 -11.00 -12.43 -2.95
C PRO A 62 -9.78 -12.37 -2.03
N THR A 63 -9.99 -12.02 -0.76
CA THR A 63 -8.93 -12.07 0.26
C THR A 63 -8.73 -13.46 0.87
N SER A 64 -9.58 -14.43 0.53
CA SER A 64 -9.56 -15.79 1.09
C SER A 64 -8.98 -16.84 0.13
N VAL A 65 -8.30 -16.43 -0.93
CA VAL A 65 -7.55 -17.38 -1.79
C VAL A 65 -6.44 -18.01 -0.95
N PRO A 66 -6.23 -19.34 -1.03
CA PRO A 66 -5.11 -19.97 -0.34
C PRO A 66 -3.77 -19.36 -0.77
N PRO A 67 -2.85 -19.03 0.15
CA PRO A 67 -1.57 -18.37 -0.17
C PRO A 67 -0.61 -19.25 -1.00
N ASP A 68 -0.86 -20.56 -0.98
CA ASP A 68 -0.02 -21.58 -1.59
C ASP A 68 -0.30 -21.78 -3.09
N VAL A 69 -1.35 -21.13 -3.63
CA VAL A 69 -1.69 -21.27 -5.05
C VAL A 69 -0.60 -20.67 -5.92
N ILE A 70 -0.33 -21.37 -7.02
CA ILE A 70 0.70 -21.05 -8.01
C ILE A 70 0.07 -20.37 -9.23
N SER A 71 -1.18 -20.71 -9.54
CA SER A 71 -1.94 -20.13 -10.65
C SER A 71 -3.24 -19.52 -10.16
N LEU A 72 -3.49 -18.25 -10.51
CA LEU A 72 -4.73 -17.55 -10.22
C LEU A 72 -5.30 -16.95 -11.51
N SER A 73 -6.53 -17.32 -11.83
CA SER A 73 -7.21 -16.87 -13.05
C SER A 73 -8.56 -16.25 -12.73
N PHE A 74 -8.82 -15.09 -13.30
CA PHE A 74 -10.11 -14.40 -13.23
C PHE A 74 -10.73 -14.35 -14.62
N VAL A 75 -11.95 -14.87 -14.75
CA VAL A 75 -12.66 -14.95 -16.03
C VAL A 75 -14.05 -14.32 -15.91
N ARG A 76 -14.39 -13.44 -16.86
CA ARG A 76 -15.70 -12.75 -16.92
C ARG A 76 -16.06 -12.06 -15.60
N SER A 77 -15.08 -11.46 -14.95
CA SER A 77 -15.28 -10.75 -13.69
C SER A 77 -16.03 -9.44 -13.92
N ALA A 78 -16.82 -9.04 -12.93
CA ALA A 78 -17.59 -7.81 -12.95
C ALA A 78 -16.83 -6.60 -12.38
N PHE A 79 -15.67 -6.83 -11.75
CA PHE A 79 -14.84 -5.74 -11.25
C PHE A 79 -14.13 -5.02 -12.39
N THR A 80 -14.16 -3.68 -12.35
CA THR A 80 -13.44 -2.81 -13.30
C THR A 80 -12.18 -2.20 -12.70
N LYS A 81 -12.04 -2.29 -11.37
CA LYS A 81 -10.90 -1.79 -10.59
C LYS A 81 -10.42 -2.86 -9.63
N ILE A 82 -9.10 -2.90 -9.45
CA ILE A 82 -8.44 -3.77 -8.50
C ILE A 82 -7.87 -2.89 -7.38
N PRO A 83 -8.11 -3.18 -6.09
CA PRO A 83 -7.47 -2.48 -4.99
C PRO A 83 -5.95 -2.68 -4.99
N GLU A 84 -5.19 -1.71 -4.51
CA GLU A 84 -3.75 -1.84 -4.30
C GLU A 84 -3.45 -2.98 -3.31
N GLY A 85 -2.37 -3.73 -3.58
CA GLY A 85 -1.94 -4.84 -2.72
C GLY A 85 -2.87 -6.07 -2.72
N SER A 86 -3.79 -6.18 -3.68
CA SER A 86 -4.76 -7.29 -3.74
C SER A 86 -4.14 -8.69 -3.82
N PHE A 87 -2.91 -8.83 -4.30
CA PHE A 87 -2.21 -10.12 -4.45
C PHE A 87 -1.09 -10.35 -3.44
N LEU A 88 -0.93 -9.48 -2.44
CA LEU A 88 0.12 -9.61 -1.42
C LEU A 88 -0.01 -10.88 -0.57
N LEU A 89 -1.23 -11.43 -0.46
CA LEU A 89 -1.51 -12.67 0.28
C LEU A 89 -1.17 -13.94 -0.51
N THR A 90 -0.76 -13.83 -1.77
CA THR A 90 -0.43 -14.95 -2.66
C THR A 90 0.96 -14.76 -3.28
N PRO A 91 2.03 -14.75 -2.47
CA PRO A 91 3.40 -14.47 -2.94
C PRO A 91 3.99 -15.58 -3.83
N SER A 92 3.41 -16.79 -3.76
CA SER A 92 3.85 -17.98 -4.51
C SER A 92 3.34 -18.03 -5.95
N LEU A 93 2.61 -17.00 -6.41
CA LEU A 93 2.03 -16.97 -7.75
C LEU A 93 3.11 -16.97 -8.82
N GLN A 94 2.99 -17.90 -9.76
CA GLN A 94 3.77 -17.97 -10.99
C GLN A 94 2.94 -17.52 -12.19
N LEU A 95 1.64 -17.83 -12.21
CA LEU A 95 0.73 -17.44 -13.29
C LEU A 95 -0.42 -16.59 -12.74
N LEU A 96 -0.58 -15.39 -13.31
CA LEU A 96 -1.75 -14.55 -13.06
C LEU A 96 -2.47 -14.23 -14.38
N SER A 97 -3.73 -14.67 -14.50
CA SER A 97 -4.59 -14.32 -15.63
C SER A 97 -5.68 -13.36 -15.19
N LEU A 98 -5.69 -12.18 -15.80
CA LEU A 98 -6.74 -11.17 -15.72
C LEU A 98 -7.38 -10.95 -17.10
N ALA A 99 -7.29 -11.94 -17.99
CA ALA A 99 -7.76 -11.82 -19.35
C ALA A 99 -9.29 -11.69 -19.44
N ASN A 100 -9.76 -10.90 -20.41
CA ASN A 100 -11.18 -10.72 -20.73
C ASN A 100 -12.04 -10.23 -19.54
N ASN A 101 -11.52 -9.31 -18.73
CA ASN A 101 -12.24 -8.72 -17.59
C ASN A 101 -12.61 -7.24 -17.82
N ASN A 102 -12.48 -6.72 -19.05
CA ASN A 102 -12.82 -5.34 -19.42
C ASN A 102 -12.15 -4.28 -18.51
N LEU A 103 -10.94 -4.57 -18.04
CA LEU A 103 -10.19 -3.65 -17.20
C LEU A 103 -9.74 -2.45 -18.04
N GLN A 104 -9.98 -1.26 -17.51
CA GLN A 104 -9.54 -0.01 -18.14
C GLN A 104 -8.19 0.46 -17.61
N THR A 105 -7.82 0.05 -16.40
CA THR A 105 -6.54 0.40 -15.77
C THR A 105 -6.16 -0.67 -14.77
N LEU A 106 -4.89 -0.66 -14.34
CA LEU A 106 -4.39 -1.48 -13.25
C LEU A 106 -3.78 -0.55 -12.20
N PRO A 107 -4.04 -0.79 -10.90
CA PRO A 107 -3.40 -0.02 -9.84
C PRO A 107 -1.88 -0.19 -9.91
N LYS A 108 -1.17 0.88 -9.54
CA LYS A 108 0.29 0.83 -9.45
C LYS A 108 0.72 -0.27 -8.48
N ASP A 109 1.84 -0.92 -8.78
CA ASP A 109 2.46 -1.90 -7.89
C ASP A 109 1.60 -3.16 -7.61
N ILE A 110 0.60 -3.47 -8.46
CA ILE A 110 -0.22 -4.69 -8.32
C ILE A 110 0.61 -5.99 -8.34
N PHE A 111 1.76 -5.98 -9.02
CA PHE A 111 2.69 -7.11 -9.13
C PHE A 111 3.79 -7.07 -8.06
N LYS A 112 3.77 -6.09 -7.15
CA LYS A 112 4.79 -5.96 -6.11
C LYS A 112 4.73 -7.13 -5.14
N GLY A 113 5.89 -7.74 -4.88
CA GLY A 113 6.01 -8.92 -4.01
C GLY A 113 5.61 -10.24 -4.67
N LEU A 114 5.29 -10.24 -5.97
CA LEU A 114 5.11 -11.46 -6.76
C LEU A 114 6.43 -11.86 -7.43
N ASP A 115 7.43 -12.20 -6.63
CA ASP A 115 8.79 -12.48 -7.14
C ASP A 115 8.88 -13.78 -7.96
N SER A 116 7.90 -14.68 -7.79
CA SER A 116 7.82 -15.96 -8.50
C SER A 116 7.09 -15.86 -9.85
N LEU A 117 6.62 -14.67 -10.24
CA LEU A 117 5.75 -14.50 -11.40
C LEU A 117 6.49 -14.76 -12.71
N THR A 118 6.04 -15.78 -13.46
CA THR A 118 6.61 -16.15 -14.76
C THR A 118 5.69 -15.78 -15.92
N ASN A 119 4.39 -15.70 -15.70
CA ASN A 119 3.39 -15.47 -16.74
C ASN A 119 2.27 -14.54 -16.27
N VAL A 120 1.99 -13.52 -17.07
CA VAL A 120 0.84 -12.63 -16.86
C VAL A 120 0.02 -12.55 -18.14
N ASP A 121 -1.28 -12.90 -18.06
CA ASP A 121 -2.21 -12.73 -19.17
C ASP A 121 -3.15 -11.55 -18.91
N LEU A 122 -2.99 -10.49 -19.70
CA LEU A 122 -3.78 -9.25 -19.63
C LEU A 122 -4.63 -9.04 -20.90
N ARG A 123 -4.73 -10.03 -21.79
CA ARG A 123 -5.41 -9.88 -23.09
C ARG A 123 -6.92 -9.65 -22.94
N GLY A 124 -7.52 -9.03 -23.95
CA GLY A 124 -8.97 -8.80 -23.98
C GLY A 124 -9.46 -7.81 -22.93
N ASN A 125 -8.59 -6.97 -22.38
CA ASN A 125 -8.95 -5.82 -21.57
C ASN A 125 -9.00 -4.55 -22.41
N THR A 126 -9.73 -3.55 -21.93
CA THR A 126 -9.99 -2.28 -22.64
C THR A 126 -9.16 -1.16 -22.06
N PHE A 127 -7.83 -1.29 -22.11
CA PHE A 127 -6.93 -0.40 -21.39
C PHE A 127 -7.00 1.06 -21.88
N ASN A 128 -7.11 1.98 -20.93
CA ASN A 128 -6.92 3.41 -21.15
C ASN A 128 -5.45 3.75 -20.96
N CYS A 129 -4.74 4.03 -22.05
CA CYS A 129 -3.33 4.37 -22.06
C CYS A 129 -3.12 5.84 -21.70
N ASP A 130 -3.39 6.15 -20.44
CA ASP A 130 -3.13 7.44 -19.81
C ASP A 130 -2.00 7.31 -18.76
N CYS A 131 -1.80 8.37 -17.96
CA CYS A 131 -0.79 8.41 -16.92
C CYS A 131 -0.93 7.36 -15.83
N LYS A 132 -2.14 6.83 -15.59
CA LYS A 132 -2.35 5.77 -14.60
C LYS A 132 -1.81 4.43 -15.12
N LEU A 133 -1.65 4.28 -16.43
CA LEU A 133 -1.11 3.06 -17.05
C LEU A 133 0.39 3.15 -17.38
N LYS A 134 1.01 4.34 -17.27
CA LYS A 134 2.43 4.55 -17.55
C LYS A 134 3.35 3.55 -16.83
N TRP A 135 3.06 3.26 -15.56
CA TRP A 135 3.85 2.33 -14.75
C TRP A 135 3.84 0.90 -15.35
N LEU A 136 2.75 0.49 -16.01
CA LEU A 136 2.65 -0.84 -16.61
C LEU A 136 3.61 -0.95 -17.80
N VAL A 137 3.76 0.12 -18.58
CA VAL A 137 4.73 0.19 -19.67
C VAL A 137 6.16 0.11 -19.13
N GLU A 138 6.46 0.80 -18.04
CA GLU A 138 7.76 0.71 -17.35
C GLU A 138 8.03 -0.71 -16.83
N TRP A 139 7.03 -1.34 -16.23
CA TRP A 139 7.11 -2.70 -15.71
C TRP A 139 7.30 -3.74 -16.84
N LEU A 140 6.57 -3.63 -17.95
CA LEU A 140 6.74 -4.50 -19.12
C LEU A 140 8.15 -4.44 -19.71
N GLY A 141 8.82 -3.28 -19.63
CA GLY A 141 10.19 -3.11 -20.10
C GLY A 141 11.27 -3.67 -19.18
N SER A 142 10.94 -4.00 -17.92
CA SER A 142 11.91 -4.44 -16.89
C SER A 142 11.62 -5.84 -16.33
N THR A 143 10.42 -6.36 -16.53
CA THR A 143 10.00 -7.67 -16.02
C THR A 143 10.62 -8.83 -16.81
N ASN A 144 10.88 -9.94 -16.11
CA ASN A 144 11.26 -11.21 -16.72
C ASN A 144 10.06 -12.11 -17.03
N ALA A 145 8.86 -11.72 -16.58
CA ALA A 145 7.64 -12.49 -16.82
C ALA A 145 7.23 -12.41 -18.30
N THR A 146 6.74 -13.52 -18.85
CA THR A 146 6.16 -13.56 -20.18
C THR A 146 4.79 -12.92 -20.15
N VAL A 147 4.62 -11.86 -20.94
CA VAL A 147 3.35 -11.16 -21.12
C VAL A 147 3.02 -11.10 -22.60
N GLU A 148 1.82 -11.54 -22.95
CA GLU A 148 1.31 -11.48 -24.31
C GLU A 148 1.10 -10.03 -24.79
N ASP A 149 0.93 -9.89 -26.10
CA ASP A 149 0.65 -8.60 -26.72
C ASP A 149 -0.70 -8.04 -26.26
N ILE A 150 -0.67 -6.85 -25.67
CA ILE A 150 -1.85 -6.12 -25.23
C ILE A 150 -1.93 -4.75 -25.88
N PHE A 151 -3.16 -4.23 -26.00
CA PHE A 151 -3.46 -3.05 -26.80
C PHE A 151 -4.25 -2.02 -26.00
N CYS A 152 -4.03 -0.74 -26.31
CA CYS A 152 -4.84 0.35 -25.80
C CYS A 152 -6.21 0.37 -26.52
N GLU A 153 -7.28 0.59 -25.78
CA GLU A 153 -8.61 0.86 -26.34
C GLU A 153 -8.92 2.37 -26.38
N SER A 154 -8.33 3.13 -25.46
CA SER A 154 -8.42 4.58 -25.34
C SER A 154 -7.10 5.16 -24.82
N PRO A 155 -6.87 6.49 -24.89
CA PRO A 155 -7.65 7.48 -25.64
C PRO A 155 -7.50 7.28 -27.17
N PRO A 156 -8.29 7.96 -28.02
CA PRO A 156 -8.32 7.73 -29.48
C PRO A 156 -6.96 7.76 -30.18
N GLU A 157 -6.04 8.61 -29.71
CA GLU A 157 -4.67 8.74 -30.19
C GLU A 157 -3.80 7.49 -29.94
N TYR A 158 -4.11 6.73 -28.90
CA TYR A 158 -3.42 5.48 -28.57
C TYR A 158 -4.22 4.23 -28.99
N LYS A 159 -5.46 4.37 -29.44
CA LYS A 159 -6.35 3.26 -29.75
C LYS A 159 -5.69 2.25 -30.72
N LYS A 160 -5.73 0.97 -30.36
CA LYS A 160 -5.10 -0.18 -31.04
C LYS A 160 -3.57 -0.15 -31.09
N ARG A 161 -2.89 0.79 -30.42
CA ARG A 161 -1.44 0.71 -30.25
C ARG A 161 -1.09 -0.38 -29.26
N LYS A 162 0.00 -1.09 -29.53
CA LYS A 162 0.52 -2.17 -28.69
C LYS A 162 1.24 -1.59 -27.48
N ILE A 163 0.75 -1.88 -26.28
CA ILE A 163 1.27 -1.33 -25.01
C ILE A 163 2.72 -1.79 -24.79
N ASN A 164 3.05 -3.04 -25.12
CA ASN A 164 4.42 -3.58 -25.00
C ASN A 164 5.44 -2.85 -25.89
N SER A 165 4.99 -2.04 -26.85
CA SER A 165 5.86 -1.26 -27.74
C SER A 165 5.90 0.23 -27.41
N LEU A 166 5.10 0.68 -26.43
CA LEU A 166 5.09 2.08 -26.01
C LEU A 166 6.33 2.39 -25.16
N SER A 167 6.78 3.63 -25.22
CA SER A 167 7.78 4.16 -24.31
C SER A 167 7.11 4.94 -23.17
N PRO A 168 7.60 4.85 -21.92
CA PRO A 168 7.10 5.67 -20.80
C PRO A 168 7.17 7.18 -21.06
N LYS A 169 8.05 7.62 -21.97
CA LYS A 169 8.20 9.03 -22.37
C LYS A 169 7.05 9.55 -23.24
N GLU A 170 6.26 8.67 -23.85
CA GLU A 170 5.09 9.05 -24.64
C GLU A 170 3.92 9.53 -23.76
N PHE A 171 3.99 9.25 -22.45
CA PHE A 171 3.00 9.67 -21.47
C PHE A 171 3.40 11.01 -20.86
N ASP A 172 2.78 12.09 -21.31
CA ASP A 172 2.95 13.44 -20.74
C ASP A 172 2.08 13.61 -19.48
N CYS A 173 2.68 13.30 -18.34
CA CYS A 173 1.97 13.21 -17.06
C CYS A 173 2.17 14.45 -16.21
N ILE A 174 1.33 15.44 -16.48
CA ILE A 174 1.18 16.60 -15.61
C ILE A 174 0.17 16.22 -14.52
N ILE A 175 0.66 16.02 -13.29
CA ILE A 175 -0.20 15.90 -12.12
C ILE A 175 -0.73 17.29 -11.76
N THR A 176 -2.03 17.49 -11.87
CA THR A 176 -2.72 18.71 -11.38
C THR A 176 -3.29 18.52 -9.97
N GLU A 177 -2.90 17.44 -9.29
CA GLU A 177 -3.38 17.13 -7.94
C GLU A 177 -2.67 18.00 -6.91
N PHE A 178 -3.43 18.55 -5.97
CA PHE A 178 -2.86 19.29 -4.84
C PHE A 178 -2.08 18.33 -3.94
N ALA A 179 -0.76 18.42 -3.97
CA ALA A 179 0.10 17.76 -3.00
C ALA A 179 0.25 18.64 -1.76
N VAL A 180 0.09 18.06 -0.57
CA VAL A 180 0.38 18.77 0.68
C VAL A 180 1.88 19.06 0.71
N TYR A 181 2.25 20.33 0.62
CA TYR A 181 3.64 20.77 0.71
C TYR A 181 4.12 20.73 2.17
N GLU A 182 3.38 21.37 3.08
CA GLU A 182 3.72 21.45 4.50
C GLU A 182 2.44 21.60 5.35
N SER A 183 2.49 21.11 6.59
CA SER A 183 1.45 21.36 7.60
C SER A 183 2.07 22.17 8.75
N LEU A 184 1.59 23.39 8.93
CA LEU A 184 2.06 24.27 9.99
C LEU A 184 1.46 23.84 11.34
N PRO A 185 2.24 23.84 12.45
CA PRO A 185 1.84 23.25 13.73
C PRO A 185 0.90 24.17 14.55
N TYR A 186 0.06 24.94 13.88
CA TYR A 186 -0.83 25.92 14.50
C TYR A 186 -2.10 26.15 13.69
N GLN A 187 -3.14 26.61 14.38
CA GLN A 187 -4.42 26.93 13.76
C GLN A 187 -4.42 28.35 13.20
N SER A 188 -5.21 28.56 12.15
CA SER A 188 -5.47 29.88 11.56
C SER A 188 -6.97 30.09 11.39
N LEU A 189 -7.37 31.35 11.34
CA LEU A 189 -8.74 31.74 10.97
C LEU A 189 -8.83 32.10 9.50
N SER A 190 -7.83 32.84 8.99
CA SER A 190 -7.70 33.20 7.59
C SER A 190 -6.25 33.14 7.14
N VAL A 191 -6.08 32.98 5.83
CA VAL A 191 -4.80 33.05 5.13
C VAL A 191 -5.00 33.97 3.93
N ASP A 192 -4.13 34.96 3.81
CA ASP A 192 -4.16 35.96 2.75
C ASP A 192 -2.77 36.05 2.10
N THR A 193 -2.70 36.51 0.86
CA THR A 193 -1.45 36.64 0.11
C THR A 193 -1.31 38.04 -0.45
N PHE A 194 -0.10 38.59 -0.42
CA PHE A 194 0.21 39.89 -1.02
C PHE A 194 1.60 39.90 -1.62
N SER A 195 1.83 40.80 -2.58
CA SER A 195 3.14 41.00 -3.19
C SER A 195 3.75 42.29 -2.67
N TYR A 196 4.99 42.23 -2.20
CA TYR A 196 5.70 43.40 -1.71
C TYR A 196 7.16 43.34 -2.18
N MET A 197 7.63 44.43 -2.79
CA MET A 197 8.97 44.51 -3.39
C MET A 197 9.30 43.35 -4.36
N ASN A 198 8.31 42.90 -5.14
CA ASN A 198 8.38 41.74 -6.05
C ASN A 198 8.46 40.36 -5.40
N ASP A 199 8.40 40.26 -4.08
CA ASP A 199 8.36 38.99 -3.36
C ASP A 199 6.93 38.67 -2.90
N GLU A 200 6.56 37.39 -2.97
CA GLU A 200 5.26 36.90 -2.51
C GLU A 200 5.29 36.58 -1.02
N HIS A 201 4.29 37.09 -0.32
CA HIS A 201 4.14 36.94 1.11
C HIS A 201 2.79 36.32 1.43
N VAL A 202 2.78 35.51 2.49
CA VAL A 202 1.57 34.86 3.02
C VAL A 202 1.35 35.38 4.43
N VAL A 203 0.14 35.83 4.73
CA VAL A 203 -0.26 36.26 6.07
C VAL A 203 -1.23 35.26 6.65
N ILE A 204 -0.93 34.81 7.87
CA ILE A 204 -1.75 33.86 8.61
C ILE A 204 -2.28 34.56 9.85
N ALA A 205 -3.62 34.71 9.93
CA ALA A 205 -4.27 35.31 11.09
C ALA A 205 -4.59 34.26 12.16
N GLN A 206 -4.08 34.48 13.37
CA GLN A 206 -4.27 33.61 14.54
C GLN A 206 -4.98 34.37 15.68
N PRO A 207 -6.32 34.43 15.66
CA PRO A 207 -7.09 35.22 16.63
C PRO A 207 -6.93 34.70 18.06
N PHE A 208 -6.77 33.37 18.26
CA PHE A 208 -6.62 32.77 19.59
C PHE A 208 -5.35 33.20 20.33
N THR A 209 -4.30 33.53 19.57
CA THR A 209 -3.01 34.00 20.10
C THR A 209 -2.82 35.51 19.92
N GLY A 210 -3.73 36.19 19.22
CA GLY A 210 -3.60 37.61 18.86
C GLY A 210 -2.40 37.90 17.97
N LYS A 211 -2.05 36.99 17.05
CA LYS A 211 -0.88 37.11 16.17
C LYS A 211 -1.27 37.08 14.70
N CYS A 212 -0.57 37.87 13.89
CA CYS A 212 -0.55 37.79 12.44
C CYS A 212 0.87 37.39 12.05
N ILE A 213 1.00 36.20 11.47
CA ILE A 213 2.30 35.67 11.03
C ILE A 213 2.46 36.04 9.56
N PHE A 214 3.55 36.74 9.24
CA PHE A 214 3.95 37.01 7.86
C PHE A 214 5.01 35.98 7.48
N LEU A 215 4.75 35.25 6.41
CA LEU A 215 5.66 34.30 5.82
C LEU A 215 6.15 34.85 4.48
N GLU A 216 7.41 34.60 4.19
CA GLU A 216 8.06 34.92 2.93
C GLU A 216 8.58 33.61 2.32
N TRP A 217 8.57 33.51 0.99
CA TRP A 217 9.12 32.37 0.30
C TRP A 217 10.66 32.43 0.23
N ASP A 218 11.32 31.43 0.79
CA ASP A 218 12.77 31.26 0.63
C ASP A 218 13.07 30.54 -0.69
N HIS A 219 13.57 31.26 -1.68
CA HIS A 219 13.91 30.69 -2.99
C HIS A 219 15.09 29.71 -2.96
N VAL A 220 15.91 29.71 -1.91
CA VAL A 220 17.08 28.84 -1.77
C VAL A 220 16.71 27.53 -1.11
N GLU A 221 16.01 27.59 0.03
CA GLU A 221 15.55 26.40 0.75
C GLU A 221 14.24 25.84 0.17
N GLY A 222 13.56 26.64 -0.65
CA GLY A 222 12.30 26.30 -1.29
C GLY A 222 11.18 26.09 -0.29
N SER A 223 11.14 26.87 0.81
CA SER A 223 10.16 26.75 1.91
C SER A 223 9.67 28.12 2.38
N PHE A 224 8.58 28.16 3.16
CA PHE A 224 8.10 29.41 3.77
C PHE A 224 8.82 29.68 5.09
N ARG A 225 9.46 30.84 5.21
CA ARG A 225 10.10 31.31 6.44
C ARG A 225 9.29 32.40 7.13
N ASN A 226 9.41 32.48 8.45
CA ASN A 226 8.79 33.57 9.22
C ASN A 226 9.53 34.88 8.94
N TYR A 227 8.84 35.83 8.31
CA TYR A 227 9.34 37.16 7.99
C TYR A 227 9.12 38.14 9.14
N ASP A 228 7.88 38.22 9.63
CA ASP A 228 7.52 39.13 10.72
C ASP A 228 6.29 38.61 11.50
N ASN A 229 6.08 39.12 12.71
CA ASN A 229 4.91 38.81 13.53
C ASN A 229 4.31 40.08 14.12
N ILE A 230 3.08 40.39 13.72
CA ILE A 230 2.32 41.50 14.33
C ILE A 230 1.44 40.95 15.43
N THR A 231 1.56 41.51 16.63
CA THR A 231 0.64 41.22 17.74
C THR A 231 -0.49 42.25 17.76
N GLY A 232 -1.74 41.80 17.82
CA GLY A 232 -2.88 42.71 17.92
C GLY A 232 -4.16 42.03 18.39
N MET A 233 -5.05 42.83 19.00
CA MET A 233 -6.37 42.36 19.46
C MET A 233 -7.30 42.07 18.28
N ASN A 234 -7.94 40.90 18.29
CA ASN A 234 -8.98 40.28 17.44
C ASN A 234 -9.22 40.77 15.98
N ASN A 235 -9.17 42.07 15.71
CA ASN A 235 -9.41 42.67 14.40
C ASN A 235 -8.15 43.29 13.77
N ALA A 236 -7.04 43.37 14.50
CA ALA A 236 -5.82 44.03 14.04
C ALA A 236 -5.26 43.41 12.75
N CYS A 237 -5.19 42.08 12.64
CA CYS A 237 -4.68 41.43 11.43
C CYS A 237 -5.47 41.80 10.17
N GLN A 238 -6.80 41.80 10.29
CA GLN A 238 -7.70 42.05 9.18
C GLN A 238 -7.66 43.52 8.73
N ILE A 239 -7.46 44.44 9.69
CA ILE A 239 -7.27 45.86 9.41
C ILE A 239 -5.89 46.10 8.76
N THR A 240 -4.82 45.51 9.30
CA THR A 240 -3.45 45.68 8.78
C THR A 240 -3.31 45.15 7.35
N LEU A 241 -3.93 44.00 7.03
CA LEU A 241 -4.01 43.47 5.66
C LEU A 241 -4.71 44.44 4.70
N HIS A 242 -5.77 45.13 5.14
CA HIS A 242 -6.50 46.09 4.31
C HIS A 242 -5.70 47.36 3.98
N TYR A 243 -4.63 47.66 4.74
CA TYR A 243 -3.73 48.79 4.47
C TYR A 243 -2.45 48.40 3.73
N LEU A 244 -2.14 47.10 3.62
CA LEU A 244 -0.94 46.56 2.98
C LEU A 244 -1.19 46.04 1.55
N ILE A 245 -2.45 45.71 1.23
CA ILE A 245 -2.93 45.35 -0.11
C ILE A 245 -3.43 46.62 -0.81
#